data_AF-B6JZK2-F1
#
_entry.id   AF-B6JZK2-F1
#
_cell.length_a   1.000
_cell.length_b   1.000
_cell.length_c   1.000
_cell.angle_alpha   90.00
_cell.angle_beta   90.00
_cell.angle_gamma   90.00
#
_symmetry.space_group_name_H-M   'P 1'
#
loop_
_entity.id
_entity.type
_entity.pdbx_description
1 polymer ?
#
loop_
_entity_poly.entity_id
_entity_poly.type
_entity_poly.pdbx_seq_one_letter_code
_entity_poly.pdbx_strand_id
1 'polypeptide(L)'
;MAALSEEAYEEEHVHRVYDQIANHFSATRYKPWPVVDRYLSSLSPGSVGVDVGCGNGKYLGLNSNAYLIGNDRCSNLVRIASNRGPALVADGLAAPHPTGRFDFAISIAVIHHFSTPERRREGIAEVLRVLRPQGTALFFVWALEQQNSRRGWKEGDSQDVYVPWVLGDRYQGGKKKDKKEKGESSTGSPAASSVATEAADASELVSAASSKPEPVVYQRYYHLFKKGELEECIQSVGGTVMKAAMTGITGGRLLNGSATSNARPLHGH
;
A
#
# COMPACT_ATOMS: atom_id res chain seq x y z
N MET A 1 -15.19 13.46 -24.40
CA MET A 1 -14.96 12.18 -23.70
C MET A 1 -15.89 12.14 -22.51
N ALA A 2 -16.60 11.03 -22.28
CA ALA A 2 -17.37 10.88 -21.05
C ALA A 2 -16.40 10.85 -19.85
N ALA A 3 -16.76 11.52 -18.75
CA ALA A 3 -15.99 11.38 -17.51
C ALA A 3 -16.01 9.91 -17.08
N LEU A 4 -14.87 9.38 -16.63
CA LEU A 4 -14.80 8.05 -16.04
C LEU A 4 -15.72 8.00 -14.81
N SER A 5 -16.32 6.85 -14.52
CA SER A 5 -16.87 6.62 -13.18
C SER A 5 -15.75 6.71 -12.14
N GLU A 6 -16.09 7.01 -10.91
CA GLU A 6 -15.14 7.14 -9.80
C GLU A 6 -14.33 5.85 -9.61
N GLU A 7 -14.99 4.70 -9.72
CA GLU A 7 -14.36 3.39 -9.69
C GLU A 7 -13.39 3.17 -10.86
N ALA A 8 -13.75 3.60 -12.08
CA ALA A 8 -12.87 3.48 -13.24
C ALA A 8 -11.66 4.42 -13.13
N TYR A 9 -11.85 5.60 -12.53
CA TYR A 9 -10.78 6.55 -12.23
C TYR A 9 -9.79 5.96 -11.20
N GLU A 10 -10.27 5.37 -10.11
CA GLU A 10 -9.44 4.66 -9.12
C GLU A 10 -8.76 3.42 -9.72
N GLU A 11 -9.46 2.68 -10.59
CA GLU A 11 -8.89 1.54 -11.30
C GLU A 11 -7.67 1.94 -12.15
N GLU A 12 -7.78 3.03 -12.90
CA GLU A 12 -6.70 3.53 -13.74
C GLU A 12 -5.55 4.16 -12.94
N HIS A 13 -5.88 5.03 -11.99
CA HIS A 13 -4.89 5.90 -11.34
C HIS A 13 -4.43 5.40 -9.96
N VAL A 14 -4.99 4.29 -9.46
CA VAL A 14 -4.58 3.67 -8.19
C VAL A 14 -4.32 2.18 -8.40
N HIS A 15 -5.34 1.40 -8.75
CA HIS A 15 -5.26 -0.06 -8.66
C HIS A 15 -4.23 -0.63 -9.64
N ARG A 16 -4.32 -0.28 -10.92
CA ARG A 16 -3.34 -0.70 -11.95
C ARG A 16 -1.93 -0.25 -11.63
N VAL A 17 -1.77 0.95 -11.08
CA VAL A 17 -0.45 1.46 -10.69
C VAL A 17 0.14 0.59 -9.59
N TYR A 18 -0.61 0.29 -8.52
CA TYR A 18 -0.13 -0.56 -7.44
C TYR A 18 0.18 -1.99 -7.89
N ASP A 19 -0.64 -2.56 -8.76
CA ASP A 19 -0.38 -3.87 -9.36
C ASP A 19 0.96 -3.89 -10.11
N GLN A 20 1.27 -2.83 -10.86
CA GLN A 20 2.51 -2.71 -11.61
C GLN A 20 3.74 -2.47 -10.72
N ILE A 21 3.59 -1.72 -9.63
CA ILE A 21 4.72 -1.34 -8.77
C ILE A 21 4.91 -2.25 -7.55
N ALA A 22 4.04 -3.23 -7.30
CA ALA A 22 3.99 -4.04 -6.08
C ALA A 22 5.35 -4.57 -5.60
N ASN A 23 6.15 -5.14 -6.51
CA ASN A 23 7.48 -5.66 -6.19
C ASN A 23 8.46 -4.57 -5.75
N HIS A 24 8.51 -3.45 -6.48
CA HIS A 24 9.39 -2.32 -6.14
C HIS A 24 8.92 -1.62 -4.87
N PHE A 25 7.61 -1.47 -4.69
CA PHE A 25 6.99 -0.95 -3.48
C PHE A 25 7.38 -1.79 -2.26
N SER A 26 7.25 -3.11 -2.35
CA SER A 26 7.62 -4.04 -1.28
C SER A 26 9.09 -3.91 -0.89
N ALA A 27 9.98 -3.83 -1.88
CA ALA A 27 11.42 -3.72 -1.64
C ALA A 27 11.84 -2.41 -0.96
N THR A 28 11.08 -1.32 -1.15
CA THR A 28 11.46 0.02 -0.69
C THR A 28 10.65 0.52 0.52
N ARG A 29 9.55 -0.16 0.88
CA ARG A 29 8.62 0.25 1.95
C ARG A 29 8.44 -0.82 3.02
N TYR A 30 9.54 -1.22 3.66
CA TYR A 30 9.54 -2.30 4.67
C TYR A 30 9.59 -1.81 6.13
N LYS A 31 10.21 -0.66 6.43
CA LYS A 31 10.38 -0.19 7.84
C LYS A 31 9.07 0.34 8.44
N PRO A 32 8.55 -0.22 9.56
CA PRO A 32 7.38 0.29 10.29
C PRO A 32 7.46 1.79 10.59
N TRP A 33 6.32 2.49 10.52
CA TRP A 33 6.26 3.87 11.01
C TRP A 33 6.17 3.85 12.53
N PRO A 34 6.96 4.65 13.27
CA PRO A 34 7.01 4.59 14.74
C PRO A 34 5.65 4.77 15.44
N VAL A 35 4.74 5.56 14.86
CA VAL A 35 3.40 5.77 15.41
C VAL A 35 2.56 4.49 15.34
N VAL A 36 2.63 3.77 14.21
CA VAL A 36 1.88 2.52 13.99
C VAL A 36 2.48 1.40 14.85
N ASP A 37 3.81 1.32 14.88
CA ASP A 37 4.55 0.37 15.71
C ASP A 37 4.19 0.51 17.20
N ARG A 38 4.19 1.75 17.72
CA ARG A 38 3.79 2.03 19.11
C ARG A 38 2.34 1.65 19.40
N TYR A 39 1.42 1.95 18.47
CA TYR A 39 0.02 1.59 18.63
C TYR A 39 -0.15 0.08 18.72
N LEU A 40 0.40 -0.66 17.75
CA LEU A 40 0.30 -2.11 17.71
C LEU A 40 0.97 -2.75 18.94
N SER A 41 2.10 -2.21 19.39
CA SER A 41 2.80 -2.67 20.60
C SER A 41 2.05 -2.38 21.90
N SER A 42 1.12 -1.42 21.91
CA SER A 42 0.31 -1.07 23.09
C SER A 42 -0.96 -1.91 23.25
N LEU A 43 -1.28 -2.75 22.27
CA LEU A 43 -2.46 -3.61 22.30
C LEU A 43 -2.32 -4.70 23.37
N SER A 44 -3.44 -5.01 24.03
CA SER A 44 -3.51 -6.10 25.00
C SER A 44 -3.18 -7.45 24.34
N PRO A 45 -2.44 -8.34 25.02
CA PRO A 45 -2.22 -9.70 24.53
C PRO A 45 -3.55 -10.41 24.21
N GLY A 46 -3.57 -11.14 23.10
CA GLY A 46 -4.75 -11.82 22.57
C GLY A 46 -5.68 -10.94 21.72
N SER A 47 -5.39 -9.65 21.56
CA SER A 47 -6.21 -8.77 20.71
C SER A 47 -6.25 -9.26 19.27
N VAL A 48 -7.43 -9.26 18.67
CA VAL A 48 -7.69 -9.66 17.29
C VAL A 48 -8.05 -8.41 16.48
N GLY A 49 -7.33 -8.16 15.40
CA GLY A 49 -7.54 -6.98 14.57
C GLY A 49 -7.42 -7.22 13.08
N VAL A 50 -7.70 -6.18 12.33
CA VAL A 50 -7.65 -6.16 10.86
C VAL A 50 -6.82 -5.00 10.33
N ASP A 51 -6.01 -5.27 9.29
CA ASP A 51 -5.29 -4.27 8.50
C ASP A 51 -6.00 -4.11 7.14
N VAL A 52 -6.82 -3.07 7.00
CA VAL A 52 -7.58 -2.77 5.79
C VAL A 52 -6.70 -1.94 4.86
N GLY A 53 -6.29 -2.54 3.73
CA GLY A 53 -5.23 -2.06 2.86
C GLY A 53 -3.83 -2.41 3.38
N CYS A 54 -3.62 -3.70 3.69
CA CYS A 54 -2.40 -4.19 4.33
C CYS A 54 -1.13 -4.09 3.44
N GLY A 55 -1.30 -3.81 2.15
CA GLY A 55 -0.24 -3.70 1.17
C GLY A 55 0.69 -4.91 1.18
N ASN A 56 1.99 -4.69 1.35
CA ASN A 56 2.97 -5.78 1.37
C ASN A 56 2.98 -6.59 2.69
N GLY A 57 2.01 -6.36 3.58
CA GLY A 57 1.94 -6.99 4.91
C GLY A 57 2.95 -6.42 5.89
N LYS A 58 3.29 -5.14 5.77
CA LYS A 58 4.33 -4.45 6.57
C LYS A 58 4.11 -4.56 8.08
N TYR A 59 2.85 -4.61 8.51
CA TYR A 59 2.46 -4.67 9.92
C TYR A 59 1.97 -6.05 10.34
N LEU A 60 1.75 -6.95 9.39
CA LEU A 60 1.39 -8.33 9.70
C LEU A 60 2.57 -8.99 10.43
N GLY A 61 2.29 -9.52 11.62
CA GLY A 61 3.29 -10.18 12.47
C GLY A 61 4.20 -9.22 13.26
N LEU A 62 3.93 -7.92 13.28
CA LEU A 62 4.76 -6.96 14.03
C LEU A 62 4.63 -7.13 15.55
N ASN A 63 3.42 -7.45 16.03
CA ASN A 63 3.16 -7.77 17.44
C ASN A 63 2.77 -9.25 17.55
N SER A 64 3.66 -10.08 18.12
CA SER A 64 3.43 -11.52 18.31
C SER A 64 2.35 -11.83 19.35
N ASN A 65 1.93 -10.85 20.15
CA ASN A 65 0.89 -11.01 21.16
C ASN A 65 -0.50 -10.65 20.63
N ALA A 66 -0.64 -10.19 19.39
CA ALA A 66 -1.91 -9.87 18.77
C ALA A 66 -2.08 -10.65 17.46
N TYR A 67 -3.31 -11.02 17.13
CA TYR A 67 -3.63 -11.62 15.85
C TYR A 67 -4.11 -10.54 14.88
N LEU A 68 -3.42 -10.38 13.75
CA LEU A 68 -3.75 -9.38 12.74
C LEU A 68 -3.96 -10.06 11.39
N ILE A 69 -5.16 -9.90 10.83
CA ILE A 69 -5.48 -10.30 9.46
C ILE A 69 -5.47 -9.10 8.53
N GLY A 70 -4.84 -9.23 7.36
CA GLY A 70 -4.84 -8.18 6.35
C GLY A 70 -5.85 -8.43 5.24
N ASN A 71 -6.38 -7.36 4.66
CA ASN A 71 -6.92 -7.41 3.30
C ASN A 71 -6.36 -6.25 2.47
N ASP A 72 -6.17 -6.47 1.18
CA ASP A 72 -5.77 -5.43 0.24
C ASP A 72 -6.38 -5.71 -1.14
N ARG A 73 -6.66 -4.68 -1.91
CA ARG A 73 -7.22 -4.83 -3.25
C ARG A 73 -6.20 -5.36 -4.26
N CYS A 74 -4.92 -5.02 -4.08
CA CYS A 74 -3.84 -5.41 -4.98
C CYS A 74 -3.42 -6.86 -4.74
N SER A 75 -3.82 -7.75 -5.65
CA SER A 75 -3.51 -9.19 -5.56
C SER A 75 -2.00 -9.48 -5.49
N ASN A 76 -1.19 -8.68 -6.18
CA ASN A 76 0.28 -8.80 -6.16
C ASN A 76 0.85 -8.47 -4.78
N LEU A 77 0.30 -7.47 -4.08
CA LEU A 77 0.69 -7.12 -2.72
C LEU A 77 0.22 -8.15 -1.70
N VAL A 78 -1.02 -8.65 -1.82
CA VAL A 78 -1.53 -9.73 -0.95
C VAL A 78 -0.67 -10.99 -1.04
N ARG A 79 -0.22 -11.37 -2.26
CA ARG A 79 0.70 -12.51 -2.45
C ARG A 79 2.05 -12.32 -1.76
N ILE A 80 2.50 -11.08 -1.62
CA ILE A 80 3.71 -10.76 -0.86
C ILE A 80 3.41 -10.82 0.64
N ALA A 81 2.30 -10.22 1.06
CA ALA A 81 1.85 -10.15 2.45
C ALA A 81 1.62 -11.53 3.08
N SER A 82 1.17 -12.51 2.31
CA SER A 82 0.91 -13.89 2.77
C SER A 82 2.16 -14.59 3.34
N ASN A 83 3.36 -14.09 3.05
CA ASN A 83 4.61 -14.60 3.65
C ASN A 83 4.87 -14.05 5.05
N ARG A 84 4.08 -13.08 5.53
CA ARG A 84 4.23 -12.41 6.83
C ARG A 84 3.05 -12.64 7.76
N GLY A 85 1.88 -12.96 7.22
CA GLY A 85 0.69 -13.25 8.00
C GLY A 85 -0.52 -13.53 7.11
N PRO A 86 -1.69 -13.82 7.70
CA PRO A 86 -2.91 -14.07 6.97
C PRO A 86 -3.32 -12.80 6.22
N ALA A 87 -3.46 -12.91 4.89
CA ALA A 87 -3.86 -11.81 4.03
C ALA A 87 -4.78 -12.33 2.91
N LEU A 88 -5.77 -11.52 2.52
CA LEU A 88 -6.73 -11.86 1.47
C LEU A 88 -6.95 -10.68 0.51
N VAL A 89 -7.39 -11.00 -0.71
CA VAL A 89 -7.72 -9.97 -1.72
C VAL A 89 -9.14 -9.49 -1.48
N ALA A 90 -9.31 -8.20 -1.18
CA ALA A 90 -10.62 -7.57 -1.08
C ALA A 90 -10.54 -6.03 -1.15
N ASP A 91 -11.65 -5.42 -1.54
CA ASP A 91 -11.80 -3.97 -1.58
C ASP A 91 -11.83 -3.35 -0.17
N GLY A 92 -11.25 -2.15 -0.01
CA GLY A 92 -11.27 -1.42 1.25
C GLY A 92 -12.64 -0.83 1.60
N LEU A 93 -13.54 -0.70 0.63
CA LEU A 93 -14.93 -0.28 0.81
C LEU A 93 -15.89 -1.46 1.06
N ALA A 94 -15.43 -2.70 0.88
CA ALA A 94 -16.22 -3.91 1.06
C ALA A 94 -15.33 -5.03 1.65
N ALA A 95 -14.84 -4.80 2.86
CA ALA A 95 -13.98 -5.73 3.56
C ALA A 95 -14.78 -6.99 3.94
N PRO A 96 -14.27 -8.21 3.67
CA PRO A 96 -15.03 -9.45 3.78
C PRO A 96 -15.02 -9.98 5.22
N HIS A 97 -15.20 -9.06 6.18
CA HIS A 97 -15.20 -9.37 7.59
C HIS A 97 -16.56 -9.06 8.22
N PRO A 98 -16.99 -9.84 9.23
CA PRO A 98 -18.26 -9.59 9.89
C PRO A 98 -18.21 -8.29 10.70
N THR A 99 -19.36 -7.62 10.79
CA THR A 99 -19.55 -6.43 11.63
C THR A 99 -19.26 -6.75 13.10
N GLY A 100 -18.61 -5.83 13.82
CA GLY A 100 -18.56 -5.89 15.27
C GLY A 100 -17.63 -6.97 15.86
N ARG A 101 -16.57 -7.40 15.14
CA ARG A 101 -15.76 -8.56 15.53
C ARG A 101 -14.34 -8.25 15.99
N PHE A 102 -13.74 -7.15 15.55
CA PHE A 102 -12.34 -6.87 15.86
C PHE A 102 -12.18 -5.93 17.06
N ASP A 103 -11.16 -6.21 17.86
CA ASP A 103 -10.69 -5.35 18.95
C ASP A 103 -10.03 -4.08 18.43
N PHE A 104 -9.38 -4.20 17.27
CA PHE A 104 -8.73 -3.07 16.64
C PHE A 104 -8.69 -3.18 15.12
N ALA A 105 -8.52 -2.05 14.45
CA ALA A 105 -8.30 -1.99 13.01
C ALA A 105 -7.20 -0.97 12.69
N ILE A 106 -6.48 -1.18 11.59
CA ILE A 106 -5.58 -0.18 11.04
C ILE A 106 -5.91 0.03 9.56
N SER A 107 -5.79 1.27 9.09
CA SER A 107 -5.90 1.66 7.69
C SER A 107 -4.84 2.71 7.40
N ILE A 108 -3.67 2.25 6.94
CA ILE A 108 -2.44 3.05 6.89
C ILE A 108 -2.08 3.37 5.44
N ALA A 109 -2.22 4.65 5.07
CA ALA A 109 -1.97 5.17 3.73
C ALA A 109 -2.83 4.46 2.66
N VAL A 110 -4.14 4.41 2.93
CA VAL A 110 -5.14 3.73 2.09
C VAL A 110 -6.22 4.71 1.66
N ILE A 111 -6.99 5.27 2.60
CA ILE A 111 -8.19 6.07 2.29
C ILE A 111 -7.93 7.33 1.44
N HIS A 112 -6.70 7.83 1.37
CA HIS A 112 -6.34 8.91 0.44
C HIS A 112 -6.36 8.49 -1.04
N HIS A 113 -6.57 7.22 -1.34
CA HIS A 113 -6.68 6.71 -2.70
C HIS A 113 -8.11 6.72 -3.22
N PHE A 114 -9.12 6.93 -2.37
CA PHE A 114 -10.49 7.07 -2.82
C PHE A 114 -10.74 8.48 -3.37
N SER A 115 -11.21 8.55 -4.61
CA SER A 115 -11.18 9.78 -5.41
C SER A 115 -12.26 10.78 -5.05
N THR A 116 -13.29 10.36 -4.32
CA THR A 116 -14.39 11.23 -3.90
C THR A 116 -14.50 11.31 -2.38
N PRO A 117 -14.97 12.44 -1.83
CA PRO A 117 -15.25 12.56 -0.41
C PRO A 117 -16.19 11.45 0.10
N GLU A 118 -17.17 11.07 -0.70
CA GLU A 118 -18.16 10.03 -0.39
C GLU A 118 -17.47 8.68 -0.19
N ARG A 119 -16.63 8.25 -1.14
CA ARG A 119 -15.89 6.99 -1.05
C ARG A 119 -14.87 7.00 0.08
N ARG A 120 -14.25 8.15 0.39
CA ARG A 120 -13.39 8.30 1.59
C ARG A 120 -14.17 8.06 2.88
N ARG A 121 -15.38 8.61 3.00
CA ARG A 121 -16.28 8.38 4.13
C ARG A 121 -16.73 6.92 4.20
N GLU A 122 -17.08 6.31 3.07
CA GLU A 122 -17.43 4.88 3.00
C GLU A 122 -16.29 3.98 3.48
N GLY A 123 -15.05 4.23 3.06
CA GLY A 123 -13.89 3.46 3.53
C GLY A 123 -13.64 3.60 5.03
N ILE A 124 -13.86 4.80 5.59
CA ILE A 124 -13.80 4.98 7.04
C ILE A 124 -14.94 4.23 7.73
N ALA A 125 -16.17 4.33 7.21
CA ALA A 125 -17.34 3.63 7.74
C ALA A 125 -17.13 2.11 7.74
N GLU A 126 -16.50 1.57 6.70
CA GLU A 126 -16.23 0.14 6.56
C GLU A 126 -15.23 -0.35 7.61
N VAL A 127 -14.16 0.42 7.86
CA VAL A 127 -13.21 0.13 8.94
C VAL A 127 -13.88 0.22 10.32
N LEU A 128 -14.79 1.17 10.53
CA LEU A 128 -15.52 1.28 11.79
C LEU A 128 -16.55 0.15 11.96
N ARG A 129 -17.19 -0.30 10.88
CA ARG A 129 -18.19 -1.38 10.89
C ARG A 129 -17.64 -2.68 11.47
N VAL A 130 -16.40 -3.02 11.13
CA VAL A 130 -15.80 -4.30 11.54
C VAL A 130 -15.37 -4.31 13.02
N LEU A 131 -15.27 -3.15 13.67
CA LEU A 131 -14.90 -3.03 15.08
C LEU A 131 -16.05 -3.39 16.00
N ARG A 132 -15.75 -4.18 17.05
CA ARG A 132 -16.66 -4.38 18.18
C ARG A 132 -16.90 -3.08 18.95
N PRO A 133 -17.92 -2.99 19.82
CA PRO A 133 -18.05 -1.86 20.74
C PRO A 133 -16.76 -1.66 21.56
N GLN A 134 -16.26 -0.43 21.61
CA GLN A 134 -14.98 -0.04 22.25
C GLN A 134 -13.72 -0.52 21.53
N GLY A 135 -13.85 -1.14 20.35
CA GLY A 135 -12.69 -1.46 19.50
C GLY A 135 -12.07 -0.19 18.93
N THR A 136 -10.76 -0.15 18.70
CA THR A 136 -10.06 1.07 18.27
C THR A 136 -9.60 1.01 16.81
N ALA A 137 -9.46 2.17 16.13
CA ALA A 137 -8.92 2.22 14.77
C ALA A 137 -7.77 3.21 14.65
N LEU A 138 -6.70 2.86 13.93
CA LEU A 138 -5.66 3.79 13.54
C LEU A 138 -5.75 4.11 12.05
N PHE A 139 -6.01 5.37 11.73
CA PHE A 139 -5.93 5.89 10.36
C PHE A 139 -4.67 6.72 10.19
N PHE A 140 -3.99 6.54 9.07
CA PHE A 140 -2.76 7.29 8.75
C PHE A 140 -2.82 7.76 7.31
N VAL A 141 -2.86 9.07 7.07
CA VAL A 141 -3.09 9.66 5.74
C VAL A 141 -2.00 10.67 5.39
N TRP A 142 -1.97 11.09 4.14
CA TRP A 142 -1.04 12.14 3.71
C TRP A 142 -1.68 13.50 3.98
N ALA A 143 -0.94 14.38 4.65
CA ALA A 143 -1.40 15.73 4.97
C ALA A 143 -1.17 16.68 3.79
N LEU A 144 -1.95 17.75 3.65
CA LEU A 144 -1.65 18.80 2.67
C LEU A 144 -0.48 19.69 3.14
N GLU A 145 -0.44 20.02 4.42
CA GLU A 145 0.46 21.01 5.00
C GLU A 145 1.87 20.44 5.23
N GLN A 146 2.61 20.25 4.13
CA GLN A 146 3.94 19.65 4.08
C GLN A 146 5.02 20.60 3.55
N GLN A 147 4.96 21.88 3.92
CA GLN A 147 5.85 22.95 3.41
C GLN A 147 7.34 22.62 3.53
N ASN A 148 7.73 21.96 4.63
CA ASN A 148 9.13 21.58 4.89
C ASN A 148 9.52 20.21 4.33
N SER A 149 8.65 19.59 3.54
CA SER A 149 8.92 18.31 2.88
C SER A 149 9.61 18.52 1.53
N ARG A 150 10.17 17.44 0.96
CA ARG A 150 10.63 17.44 -0.45
C ARG A 150 9.54 17.77 -1.46
N ARG A 151 8.27 17.65 -1.09
CA ARG A 151 7.12 17.90 -1.97
C ARG A 151 6.60 19.33 -1.88
N GLY A 152 6.81 20.00 -0.74
CA GLY A 152 6.57 21.43 -0.57
C GLY A 152 5.12 21.88 -0.58
N TRP A 153 4.14 20.97 -0.52
CA TRP A 153 2.71 21.33 -0.50
C TRP A 153 2.36 22.19 0.70
N LYS A 154 1.47 23.15 0.49
CA LYS A 154 1.06 24.13 1.49
C LYS A 154 -0.45 24.36 1.48
N GLU A 155 -0.93 24.96 2.55
CA GLU A 155 -2.30 25.44 2.64
C GLU A 155 -2.65 26.32 1.42
N GLY A 156 -3.79 26.02 0.79
CA GLY A 156 -4.24 26.65 -0.45
C GLY A 156 -3.86 25.92 -1.74
N ASP A 157 -2.96 24.92 -1.69
CA ASP A 157 -2.70 24.06 -2.85
C ASP A 157 -3.84 23.06 -3.10
N SER A 158 -3.87 22.44 -4.29
CA SER A 158 -4.82 21.36 -4.62
C SER A 158 -4.66 20.18 -3.65
N GLN A 159 -5.78 19.66 -3.15
CA GLN A 159 -5.82 18.44 -2.35
C GLN A 159 -5.71 17.18 -3.22
N ASP A 160 -6.23 17.23 -4.44
CA ASP A 160 -6.19 16.12 -5.38
C ASP A 160 -4.95 16.26 -6.28
N VAL A 161 -4.05 15.29 -6.19
CA VAL A 161 -2.72 15.34 -6.82
C VAL A 161 -2.30 14.01 -7.41
N TYR A 162 -1.42 14.06 -8.42
CA TYR A 162 -0.66 12.90 -8.88
C TYR A 162 0.71 12.85 -8.20
N VAL A 163 1.00 11.72 -7.54
CA VAL A 163 2.28 11.47 -6.90
C VAL A 163 3.12 10.55 -7.79
N PRO A 164 4.26 11.01 -8.34
CA PRO A 164 5.08 10.18 -9.21
C PRO A 164 5.77 9.09 -8.41
N TRP A 165 5.76 7.88 -8.97
CA TRP A 165 6.54 6.73 -8.55
C TRP A 165 7.53 6.33 -9.63
N VAL A 166 8.80 6.60 -9.37
CA VAL A 166 9.91 6.24 -10.27
C VAL A 166 10.34 4.81 -9.98
N LEU A 167 10.23 3.91 -10.96
CA LEU A 167 10.77 2.55 -10.83
C LEU A 167 12.29 2.58 -10.89
N GLY A 168 12.96 1.85 -10.00
CA GLY A 168 14.40 1.63 -10.12
C GLY A 168 14.73 0.69 -11.29
N ASP A 169 15.87 0.89 -11.95
CA ASP A 169 16.28 0.21 -13.19
C ASP A 169 16.09 -1.32 -13.17
N ARG A 170 16.40 -1.98 -12.04
CA ARG A 170 16.23 -3.45 -11.88
C ARG A 170 14.77 -3.94 -11.87
N TYR A 171 13.81 -3.02 -11.76
CA TYR A 171 12.37 -3.28 -11.83
C TYR A 171 11.77 -2.76 -13.14
N GLN A 172 12.56 -2.10 -13.98
CA GLN A 172 12.16 -1.67 -15.31
C GLN A 172 12.40 -2.83 -16.29
N GLY A 173 11.32 -3.38 -16.85
CA GLY A 173 11.38 -4.52 -17.77
C GLY A 173 11.45 -5.88 -17.07
N GLY A 174 10.42 -6.72 -17.29
CA GLY A 174 10.24 -8.03 -16.68
C GLY A 174 11.25 -9.13 -17.10
N LYS A 175 12.52 -8.80 -17.32
CA LYS A 175 13.56 -9.83 -17.50
C LYS A 175 13.92 -10.40 -16.13
N LYS A 176 13.27 -11.51 -15.76
CA LYS A 176 13.87 -12.48 -14.85
C LYS A 176 15.28 -12.75 -15.37
N LYS A 177 16.31 -12.36 -14.60
CA LYS A 177 17.63 -12.97 -14.79
C LYS A 177 17.44 -14.42 -14.37
N ASP A 178 17.37 -15.33 -15.33
CA ASP A 178 17.52 -16.75 -15.05
C ASP A 178 18.82 -16.91 -14.27
N LYS A 179 18.69 -17.30 -13.00
CA LYS A 179 19.83 -17.81 -12.24
C LYS A 179 20.23 -19.09 -12.96
N LYS A 180 21.30 -19.01 -13.75
CA LYS A 180 21.95 -20.17 -14.35
C LYS A 180 22.35 -21.11 -13.20
N GLU A 181 21.59 -22.17 -13.00
CA GLU A 181 21.97 -23.28 -12.14
C GLU A 181 23.31 -23.80 -12.68
N LYS A 182 24.33 -23.83 -11.80
CA LYS A 182 25.59 -24.51 -12.09
C LYS A 182 25.29 -26.01 -12.05
N GLY A 183 24.96 -26.58 -13.21
CA GLY A 183 25.05 -28.02 -13.44
C GLY A 183 26.51 -28.44 -13.41
N GLU A 184 26.83 -29.37 -12.52
CA GLU A 184 28.06 -30.14 -12.52
C GLU A 184 28.16 -30.94 -13.84
N SER A 185 29.35 -30.95 -14.46
CA SER A 185 29.66 -31.82 -15.59
C SER A 185 31.00 -32.47 -15.34
N SER A 186 30.96 -33.77 -15.06
CA SER A 186 32.06 -34.70 -15.06
C SER A 186 32.56 -34.96 -16.50
N THR A 187 33.89 -34.89 -16.66
CA THR A 187 34.79 -35.71 -17.48
C THR A 187 34.37 -36.19 -18.88
N GLY A 188 35.13 -35.76 -19.90
CA GLY A 188 35.27 -36.47 -21.18
C GLY A 188 35.98 -35.63 -22.26
N SER A 189 37.20 -36.00 -22.61
CA SER A 189 38.00 -35.52 -23.77
C SER A 189 38.68 -36.75 -24.38
N PRO A 190 39.33 -36.69 -25.57
CA PRO A 190 39.24 -35.74 -26.68
C PRO A 190 39.22 -36.44 -28.07
N ALA A 191 39.06 -35.69 -29.17
CA ALA A 191 39.87 -35.86 -30.40
C ALA A 191 39.59 -34.75 -31.43
N ALA A 192 40.65 -34.40 -32.15
CA ALA A 192 40.86 -33.23 -33.01
C ALA A 192 40.23 -33.31 -34.41
N SER A 193 40.00 -32.13 -35.02
CA SER A 193 40.56 -31.81 -36.35
C SER A 193 40.48 -30.29 -36.62
N SER A 194 41.61 -29.77 -37.07
CA SER A 194 41.95 -28.41 -37.50
C SER A 194 41.32 -28.03 -38.85
N VAL A 195 41.04 -26.74 -39.09
CA VAL A 195 41.54 -25.91 -40.21
C VAL A 195 41.40 -24.43 -39.83
N ALA A 196 42.41 -23.62 -40.15
CA ALA A 196 42.46 -22.17 -39.96
C ALA A 196 42.45 -21.45 -41.33
N THR A 197 41.81 -20.27 -41.39
CA THR A 197 41.98 -19.14 -42.33
C THR A 197 40.98 -18.05 -41.89
N GLU A 198 41.13 -16.74 -41.96
CA GLU A 198 42.17 -15.75 -42.28
C GLU A 198 41.58 -14.40 -41.79
N ALA A 199 42.43 -13.39 -41.59
CA ALA A 199 42.07 -12.06 -41.08
C ALA A 199 41.80 -11.04 -42.20
N ALA A 200 40.82 -10.14 -42.00
CA ALA A 200 40.74 -8.75 -42.53
C ALA A 200 39.52 -8.10 -41.84
N ASP A 201 39.65 -7.11 -40.95
CA ASP A 201 39.97 -5.68 -41.13
C ASP A 201 38.72 -4.80 -41.33
N ALA A 202 38.83 -3.62 -40.70
CA ALA A 202 38.09 -2.38 -40.91
C ALA A 202 36.66 -2.22 -40.34
N SER A 203 36.66 -1.51 -39.21
CA SER A 203 35.83 -0.34 -38.93
C SER A 203 34.30 -0.50 -38.90
N GLU A 204 33.76 -0.63 -37.70
CA GLU A 204 32.53 0.09 -37.33
C GLU A 204 32.55 0.36 -35.82
N LEU A 205 33.34 1.35 -35.41
CA LEU A 205 33.14 2.05 -34.13
C LEU A 205 31.91 2.95 -34.29
N VAL A 206 30.74 2.34 -34.39
CA VAL A 206 29.51 3.05 -34.05
C VAL A 206 29.55 3.17 -32.53
N SER A 207 29.90 4.37 -32.08
CA SER A 207 29.70 4.82 -30.70
C SER A 207 28.22 4.63 -30.36
N ALA A 208 27.86 3.44 -29.89
CA ALA A 208 26.64 3.20 -29.15
C ALA A 208 26.80 3.96 -27.84
N ALA A 209 26.50 5.25 -27.87
CA ALA A 209 26.12 5.97 -26.67
C ALA A 209 24.99 5.15 -26.06
N SER A 210 25.32 4.38 -25.04
CA SER A 210 24.36 3.65 -24.23
C SER A 210 23.52 4.72 -23.51
N SER A 211 22.55 5.29 -24.21
CA SER A 211 21.51 6.12 -23.62
C SER A 211 20.81 5.21 -22.63
N LYS A 212 21.05 5.45 -21.33
CA LYS A 212 20.29 4.75 -20.28
C LYS A 212 18.81 4.96 -20.60
N PRO A 213 17.99 3.90 -20.61
CA PRO A 213 16.56 4.06 -20.86
C PRO A 213 16.00 5.06 -19.84
N GLU A 214 15.10 5.92 -20.30
CA GLU A 214 14.42 6.86 -19.41
C GLU A 214 13.68 6.09 -18.30
N PRO A 215 13.70 6.59 -17.06
CA PRO A 215 13.11 5.85 -15.95
C PRO A 215 11.60 5.77 -16.11
N VAL A 216 11.04 4.57 -15.97
CA VAL A 216 9.59 4.37 -15.98
C VAL A 216 8.97 5.05 -14.75
N VAL A 217 8.05 5.98 -14.98
CA VAL A 217 7.32 6.71 -13.94
C VAL A 217 5.83 6.39 -14.02
N TYR A 218 5.25 5.97 -12.89
CA TYR A 218 3.81 5.86 -12.74
C TYR A 218 3.26 7.03 -11.96
N GLN A 219 2.16 7.62 -12.43
CA GLN A 219 1.42 8.65 -11.73
C GLN A 219 0.26 8.00 -10.99
N ARG A 220 0.19 8.20 -9.67
CA ARG A 220 -0.89 7.67 -8.85
C ARG A 220 -1.64 8.78 -8.14
N TYR A 221 -2.95 8.65 -8.12
CA TYR A 221 -3.84 9.61 -7.47
C TYR A 221 -3.72 9.55 -5.95
N TYR A 222 -3.71 10.74 -5.33
CA TYR A 222 -3.80 10.96 -3.89
C TYR A 222 -4.72 12.14 -3.60
N HIS A 223 -5.53 11.98 -2.56
CA HIS A 223 -6.15 13.07 -1.82
C HIS A 223 -5.28 13.43 -0.60
N LEU A 224 -4.75 14.65 -0.57
CA LEU A 224 -4.02 15.21 0.56
C LEU A 224 -5.02 15.81 1.56
N PHE A 225 -5.11 15.21 2.74
CA PHE A 225 -6.01 15.65 3.78
C PHE A 225 -5.50 16.95 4.40
N LYS A 226 -6.33 17.99 4.40
CA LYS A 226 -6.04 19.20 5.17
C LYS A 226 -6.27 18.96 6.66
N LYS A 227 -5.75 19.85 7.49
CA LYS A 227 -5.98 19.84 8.94
C LYS A 227 -7.47 19.81 9.26
N GLY A 228 -7.91 18.81 10.04
CA GLY A 228 -9.29 18.64 10.51
C GLY A 228 -10.18 17.80 9.59
N GLU A 229 -9.81 17.62 8.31
CA GLU A 229 -10.68 16.93 7.35
C GLU A 229 -10.89 15.45 7.70
N LEU A 230 -9.84 14.76 8.14
CA LEU A 230 -9.96 13.35 8.51
C LEU A 230 -10.93 13.22 9.70
N GLU A 231 -10.78 14.07 10.71
CA GLU A 231 -11.65 14.14 11.87
C GLU A 231 -13.12 14.38 11.50
N GLU A 232 -13.38 15.34 10.59
CA GLU A 232 -14.71 15.61 10.05
C GLU A 232 -15.28 14.39 9.33
N CYS A 233 -14.49 13.71 8.50
CA CYS A 233 -14.93 12.50 7.80
C CYS A 233 -15.33 11.40 8.80
N ILE A 234 -14.51 11.17 9.83
CA ILE A 234 -14.79 10.17 10.89
C ILE A 234 -16.10 10.51 11.62
N GLN A 235 -16.27 11.77 12.02
CA GLN A 235 -17.47 12.21 12.74
C GLN A 235 -18.72 12.10 11.88
N SER A 236 -18.60 12.43 10.58
CA SER A 236 -19.74 12.37 9.64
C SER A 236 -20.31 10.96 9.45
N VAL A 237 -19.52 9.91 9.72
CA VAL A 237 -19.95 8.51 9.66
C VAL A 237 -20.23 7.91 11.04
N GLY A 238 -20.34 8.74 12.08
CA GLY A 238 -20.68 8.32 13.44
C GLY A 238 -19.50 7.80 14.26
N GLY A 239 -18.26 7.99 13.81
CA GLY A 239 -17.06 7.67 14.57
C GLY A 239 -16.71 8.73 15.62
N THR A 240 -15.94 8.35 16.64
CA THR A 240 -15.47 9.25 17.70
C THR A 240 -13.95 9.41 17.64
N VAL A 241 -13.47 10.64 17.56
CA VAL A 241 -12.03 10.95 17.54
C VAL A 241 -11.48 10.97 18.97
N MET A 242 -10.55 10.07 19.31
CA MET A 242 -9.91 10.08 20.64
C MET A 242 -8.64 10.90 20.70
N LYS A 243 -7.79 10.79 19.67
CA LYS A 243 -6.50 11.45 19.66
C LYS A 243 -6.07 11.85 18.26
N ALA A 244 -5.77 13.13 18.11
CA ALA A 244 -5.23 13.67 16.88
C ALA A 244 -3.77 14.14 17.06
N ALA A 245 -2.83 13.59 16.28
CA ALA A 245 -1.44 14.08 16.19
C ALA A 245 -0.96 14.22 14.72
N MET A 246 -0.16 15.24 14.43
CA MET A 246 0.41 15.46 13.09
C MET A 246 1.89 15.12 13.17
N THR A 247 2.39 14.28 12.27
CA THR A 247 3.75 13.74 12.35
C THR A 247 4.53 13.94 11.05
N GLY A 248 5.17 15.10 10.89
CA GLY A 248 5.99 15.41 9.72
C GLY A 248 5.19 15.44 8.41
N ILE A 249 5.70 14.75 7.38
CA ILE A 249 5.13 14.70 6.02
C ILE A 249 3.89 13.80 5.88
N THR A 250 3.33 13.36 6.99
CA THR A 250 2.24 12.37 7.04
C THR A 250 1.41 12.61 8.30
N GLY A 251 0.09 12.72 8.15
CA GLY A 251 -0.84 12.86 9.27
C GLY A 251 -1.14 11.49 9.86
N GLY A 252 -0.78 11.26 11.12
CA GLY A 252 -1.04 10.02 11.83
C GLY A 252 -1.96 10.17 13.01
N ARG A 253 -3.18 9.64 12.93
CA ARG A 253 -4.23 9.91 13.92
C ARG A 253 -4.78 8.60 14.51
N LEU A 254 -4.77 8.51 15.84
CA LEU A 254 -5.25 7.36 16.62
C LEU A 254 -6.71 7.58 17.03
N LEU A 255 -7.63 6.69 16.63
CA LEU A 255 -9.05 6.80 16.95
C LEU A 255 -9.54 5.62 17.79
N ASN A 256 -10.68 5.80 18.46
CA ASN A 256 -11.48 4.72 19.01
C ASN A 256 -12.73 4.57 18.15
N GLY A 257 -13.01 3.34 17.74
CA GLY A 257 -14.29 2.95 17.20
C GLY A 257 -15.32 2.95 18.32
N SER A 258 -15.96 4.09 18.50
CA SER A 258 -17.29 4.13 19.06
C SER A 258 -18.19 4.76 18.01
N ALA A 259 -18.56 3.97 17.00
CA ALA A 259 -19.93 4.01 16.57
C ALA A 259 -20.70 3.27 17.66
N THR A 260 -21.36 3.99 18.56
CA THR A 260 -22.49 3.41 19.27
C THR A 260 -23.46 3.00 18.18
N SER A 261 -23.47 1.70 17.84
CA SER A 261 -24.51 1.14 17.02
C SER A 261 -25.82 1.44 17.75
N ASN A 262 -26.62 2.37 17.22
CA ASN A 262 -28.06 2.37 17.48
C ASN A 262 -28.75 1.17 16.82
N ALA A 263 -28.02 0.09 16.55
CA ALA A 263 -28.60 -1.22 16.27
C ALA A 263 -29.13 -1.75 17.60
N ARG A 264 -30.44 -1.59 17.80
CA ARG A 264 -31.18 -2.37 18.80
C ARG A 264 -30.79 -3.84 18.65
N PRO A 265 -30.59 -4.58 19.75
CA PRO A 265 -30.43 -6.02 19.65
C PRO A 265 -31.69 -6.58 18.96
N LEU A 266 -31.52 -7.20 17.80
CA LEU A 266 -32.54 -8.09 17.25
C LEU A 266 -32.75 -9.18 18.30
N HIS A 267 -33.84 -9.03 19.05
CA HIS A 267 -34.32 -10.08 19.93
C HIS A 267 -34.59 -11.30 19.06
N GLY A 268 -34.07 -12.44 19.53
CA GLY A 268 -34.25 -13.72 18.88
C GLY A 268 -35.73 -14.08 18.77
N HIS A 269 -36.01 -14.83 17.71
CA HIS A 269 -37.07 -15.83 17.66
C HIS A 269 -36.44 -17.12 17.16
#